data_AF-A0A9P8BKT7-F1
#
_entry.id   AF-A0A9P8BKT7-F1
#
_cell.length_a   1.000
_cell.length_b   1.000
_cell.length_c   1.000
_cell.angle_alpha   90.00
_cell.angle_beta   90.00
_cell.angle_gamma   90.00
#
_symmetry.space_group_name_H-M   'P 1'
#
loop_
_entity.id
_entity.type
_entity.pdbx_description
1 polymer ?
#
loop_
_entity_poly.entity_id
_entity_poly.type
_entity_poly.pdbx_seq_one_letter_code
_entity_poly.pdbx_strand_id
1 'polypeptide(L)'
;MQTERVAIKDDVLPLRTPIRNPRTGEEVRSVMVKKGQTIHVSHMAINRSKAFWGEDADEFKPERWMPKLSDNGTGAVTGGPTQGWNGTFTFIEGPRICIGYRLAIFEYKVILADLIKHFEFLPVEGPDGLIETVFSTTTQPYVIGKKAEGVKVPLRVRCIHS
;
A
#
# COMPACT_ATOMS: atom_id res chain seq x y z
N MET A 1 -9.27 8.92 -5.87
CA MET A 1 -9.56 7.47 -5.80
C MET A 1 -10.69 7.26 -4.81
N GLN A 2 -11.92 6.94 -5.25
CA GLN A 2 -13.07 6.82 -4.35
C GLN A 2 -13.15 5.42 -3.73
N THR A 3 -12.48 5.22 -2.58
CA THR A 3 -12.59 3.96 -1.81
C THR A 3 -13.82 3.93 -0.90
N GLU A 4 -14.60 5.00 -0.90
CA GLU A 4 -15.85 5.14 -0.15
C GLU A 4 -16.90 4.10 -0.59
N ARG A 5 -17.64 3.60 0.40
CA ARG A 5 -18.82 2.76 0.22
C ARG A 5 -19.97 3.42 0.95
N VAL A 6 -21.15 3.45 0.36
CA VAL A 6 -22.35 3.98 1.01
C VAL A 6 -23.29 2.81 1.26
N ALA A 7 -23.72 2.64 2.51
CA ALA A 7 -24.66 1.59 2.86
C ALA A 7 -26.03 1.84 2.22
N ILE A 8 -26.56 0.86 1.51
CA ILE A 8 -27.87 0.97 0.82
C ILE A 8 -29.06 0.67 1.74
N LYS A 9 -28.81 0.03 2.88
CA LYS A 9 -29.75 -0.30 3.95
C LYS A 9 -29.01 -0.32 5.29
N ASP A 10 -29.75 -0.33 6.37
CA ASP A 10 -29.19 -0.59 7.70
C ASP A 10 -28.59 -2.00 7.73
N ASP A 11 -27.40 -2.13 8.31
CA ASP A 11 -26.67 -3.39 8.41
C ASP A 11 -25.79 -3.44 9.66
N VAL A 12 -25.39 -4.65 10.06
CA VAL A 12 -24.49 -4.88 11.18
C VAL A 12 -23.25 -5.60 10.67
N LEU A 13 -22.12 -4.89 10.62
CA LEU A 13 -20.86 -5.43 10.14
C LEU A 13 -20.16 -6.19 11.28
N PRO A 14 -19.95 -7.51 11.16
CA PRO A 14 -19.16 -8.25 12.14
C PRO A 14 -17.68 -7.87 12.00
N LEU A 15 -17.00 -7.72 13.13
CA LEU A 15 -15.57 -7.49 13.17
C LEU A 15 -14.84 -8.82 13.30
N ARG A 16 -13.85 -9.06 12.43
CA ARG A 16 -12.97 -10.23 12.53
C ARG A 16 -12.19 -10.23 13.85
N THR A 17 -11.69 -9.06 14.25
CA THR A 17 -10.99 -8.85 15.51
C THR A 17 -11.79 -7.85 16.34
N PRO A 18 -12.17 -8.18 17.59
CA PRO A 18 -12.88 -7.25 18.44
C PRO A 18 -12.07 -5.97 18.69
N ILE A 19 -12.76 -4.83 18.78
CA ILE A 19 -12.15 -3.54 19.11
C ILE A 19 -12.63 -3.07 20.47
N ARG A 20 -11.84 -2.24 21.14
CA ARG A 20 -12.22 -1.66 22.44
C ARG A 20 -12.83 -0.28 22.24
N ASN A 21 -14.01 -0.05 22.81
CA ASN A 21 -14.61 1.29 22.83
C ASN A 21 -13.76 2.20 23.74
N PRO A 22 -13.18 3.30 23.24
CA PRO A 22 -12.32 4.16 24.05
C PRO A 22 -13.07 4.93 25.14
N ARG A 23 -14.41 5.04 25.04
CA ARG A 23 -15.24 5.75 26.03
C ARG A 23 -15.79 4.83 27.11
N THR A 24 -16.27 3.65 26.74
CA THR A 24 -16.90 2.71 27.67
C THR A 24 -15.95 1.60 28.13
N GLY A 25 -14.84 1.37 27.43
CA GLY A 25 -13.91 0.30 27.69
C GLY A 25 -14.39 -1.09 27.27
N GLU A 26 -15.63 -1.19 26.78
CA GLU A 26 -16.28 -2.44 26.38
C GLU A 26 -15.71 -2.99 25.07
N GLU A 27 -15.75 -4.31 24.94
CA GLU A 27 -15.40 -5.01 23.72
C GLU A 27 -16.55 -4.91 22.70
N VAL A 28 -16.24 -4.44 21.51
CA VAL A 28 -17.16 -4.30 20.40
C VAL A 28 -16.79 -5.35 19.35
N ARG A 29 -17.75 -6.22 19.02
CA ARG A 29 -17.59 -7.29 18.01
C ARG A 29 -18.31 -7.01 16.70
N SER A 30 -19.15 -5.99 16.66
CA SER A 30 -19.86 -5.59 15.46
C SER A 30 -20.10 -4.09 15.43
N VAL A 31 -20.22 -3.54 14.23
CA VAL A 31 -20.48 -2.12 14.01
C VAL A 31 -21.79 -1.98 13.25
N MET A 32 -22.75 -1.28 13.84
CA MET A 32 -23.97 -0.89 13.14
C MET A 32 -23.66 0.19 12.11
N VAL A 33 -24.15 0.00 10.89
CA VAL A 33 -24.05 0.95 9.79
C VAL A 33 -25.45 1.30 9.33
N LYS A 34 -25.76 2.59 9.28
CA LYS A 34 -27.07 3.07 8.83
C LYS A 34 -27.11 3.24 7.32
N LYS A 35 -28.29 3.10 6.72
CA LYS A 35 -28.55 3.48 5.33
C LYS A 35 -28.05 4.90 5.07
N GLY A 36 -27.31 5.09 3.98
CA GLY A 36 -26.70 6.36 3.60
C GLY A 36 -25.37 6.66 4.30
N GLN A 37 -24.93 5.84 5.27
CA GLN A 37 -23.65 6.04 5.93
C GLN A 37 -22.48 5.70 4.99
N THR A 38 -21.53 6.63 4.91
CA THR A 38 -20.27 6.44 4.16
C THR A 38 -19.25 5.68 5.02
N ILE A 39 -18.63 4.67 4.41
CA ILE A 39 -17.57 3.85 4.96
C ILE A 39 -16.31 4.09 4.14
N HIS A 40 -15.22 4.46 4.80
CA HIS A 40 -13.92 4.61 4.17
C HIS A 40 -13.07 3.38 4.44
N VAL A 41 -12.59 2.73 3.38
CA VAL A 41 -11.61 1.65 3.48
C VAL A 41 -10.22 2.22 3.17
N SER A 42 -9.36 2.24 4.18
CA SER A 42 -8.01 2.80 4.06
C SER A 42 -7.02 1.74 3.59
N HIS A 43 -6.63 1.80 2.32
CA HIS A 43 -5.58 0.95 1.76
C HIS A 43 -4.22 1.20 2.42
N MET A 44 -3.90 2.46 2.75
CA MET A 44 -2.66 2.83 3.45
C MET A 44 -2.56 2.17 4.81
N ALA A 45 -3.65 2.21 5.61
CA ALA A 45 -3.65 1.59 6.93
C ALA A 45 -3.54 0.06 6.85
N ILE A 46 -4.24 -0.58 5.90
CA ILE A 46 -4.17 -2.03 5.71
C ILE A 46 -2.77 -2.46 5.28
N ASN A 47 -2.15 -1.74 4.35
CA ASN A 47 -0.83 -2.08 3.80
C ASN A 47 0.34 -1.80 4.77
N ARG A 48 0.14 -1.01 5.82
CA ARG A 48 1.16 -0.71 6.85
C ARG A 48 0.78 -1.21 8.25
N SER A 49 -0.28 -2.02 8.34
CA SER A 49 -0.72 -2.54 9.64
C SER A 49 0.25 -3.59 10.15
N LYS A 50 0.86 -3.33 11.30
CA LYS A 50 1.70 -4.31 12.00
C LYS A 50 0.95 -5.58 12.38
N ALA A 51 -0.37 -5.49 12.59
CA ALA A 51 -1.20 -6.66 12.85
C ALA A 51 -1.24 -7.66 11.68
N PHE A 52 -0.98 -7.19 10.45
CA PHE A 52 -0.98 -8.02 9.26
C PHE A 52 0.42 -8.27 8.70
N TRP A 53 1.29 -7.28 8.77
CA TRP A 53 2.60 -7.32 8.13
C TRP A 53 3.75 -7.58 9.13
N GLY A 54 3.48 -7.60 10.43
CA GLY A 54 4.48 -7.74 11.48
C GLY A 54 5.10 -6.41 11.89
N GLU A 55 6.05 -6.44 12.82
CA GLU A 55 6.70 -5.21 13.31
C GLU A 55 7.47 -4.45 12.24
N ASP A 56 7.91 -5.15 11.19
CA ASP A 56 8.61 -4.62 10.02
C ASP A 56 7.65 -4.12 8.91
N ALA A 57 6.38 -3.81 9.25
CA ALA A 57 5.37 -3.34 8.29
C ALA A 57 5.74 -2.05 7.54
N ASP A 58 6.56 -1.21 8.18
CA ASP A 58 7.00 0.07 7.62
C ASP A 58 8.34 -0.05 6.86
N GLU A 59 8.96 -1.24 6.86
CA GLU A 59 10.23 -1.49 6.18
C GLU A 59 10.03 -1.95 4.72
N PHE A 60 10.90 -1.48 3.82
CA PHE A 60 10.94 -1.97 2.45
C PHE A 60 11.66 -3.32 2.40
N LYS A 61 10.87 -4.41 2.34
CA LYS A 61 11.38 -5.79 2.39
C LYS A 61 10.86 -6.65 1.23
N PRO A 62 11.49 -6.58 0.04
CA PRO A 62 11.06 -7.32 -1.15
C PRO A 62 11.01 -8.84 -0.95
N GLU A 63 11.89 -9.37 -0.09
CA GLU A 63 12.02 -10.80 0.22
C GLU A 63 10.72 -11.38 0.79
N ARG A 64 9.83 -10.52 1.31
CA ARG A 64 8.50 -10.89 1.78
C ARG A 64 7.68 -11.60 0.71
N TRP A 65 7.89 -11.28 -0.57
CA TRP A 65 7.18 -11.84 -1.72
C TRP A 65 8.02 -12.80 -2.56
N MET A 66 9.20 -13.20 -2.08
CA MET A 66 10.01 -14.21 -2.74
C MET A 66 9.58 -15.62 -2.29
N PRO A 67 9.60 -16.62 -3.20
CA PRO A 67 9.36 -18.01 -2.82
C PRO A 67 10.38 -18.44 -1.75
N LYS A 68 9.91 -19.02 -0.64
CA LYS A 68 10.81 -19.67 0.31
C LYS A 68 11.29 -20.98 -0.29
N LEU A 69 12.59 -21.26 -0.17
CA LEU A 69 13.24 -22.49 -0.69
C LEU A 69 12.60 -23.81 -0.19
N SER A 70 11.74 -23.75 0.83
CA SER A 70 11.04 -24.90 1.43
C SER A 70 9.69 -25.25 0.80
N ASP A 71 9.12 -24.40 -0.07
CA ASP A 71 7.76 -24.60 -0.57
C ASP A 71 7.79 -25.27 -1.95
N ASN A 72 7.43 -26.56 -1.98
CA ASN A 72 7.30 -27.38 -3.18
C ASN A 72 6.16 -26.90 -4.10
N GLY A 73 6.38 -25.81 -4.83
CA GLY A 73 5.77 -25.61 -6.14
C GLY A 73 4.38 -24.97 -6.19
N THR A 74 3.89 -24.31 -5.15
CA THR A 74 2.66 -23.50 -5.22
C THR A 74 2.87 -22.02 -4.90
N GLY A 75 4.10 -21.52 -5.04
CA GLY A 75 4.62 -20.22 -4.56
C GLY A 75 3.87 -18.96 -4.98
N ALA A 76 2.60 -18.84 -4.65
CA ALA A 76 1.93 -17.59 -4.44
C ALA A 76 2.23 -17.19 -2.99
N VAL A 77 2.95 -16.09 -2.81
CA VAL A 77 3.11 -15.49 -1.49
C VAL A 77 1.76 -14.90 -1.06
N THR A 78 0.89 -15.76 -0.53
CA THR A 78 -0.47 -15.46 -0.06
C THR A 78 -0.49 -15.21 1.44
N GLY A 79 0.40 -14.33 1.93
CA GLY A 79 0.51 -14.04 3.37
C GLY A 79 -0.20 -12.76 3.82
N GLY A 80 -0.60 -11.89 2.88
CA GLY A 80 -1.20 -10.61 3.22
C GLY A 80 -2.67 -10.72 3.66
N PRO A 81 -3.23 -9.67 4.28
CA PRO A 81 -4.57 -9.71 4.90
C PRO A 81 -5.75 -9.75 3.91
N THR A 82 -5.47 -9.77 2.61
CA THR A 82 -6.44 -9.53 1.53
C THR A 82 -6.27 -10.57 0.44
N GLN A 83 -7.30 -10.80 -0.38
CA GLN A 83 -7.18 -11.60 -1.61
C GLN A 83 -6.74 -10.76 -2.82
N GLY A 84 -6.33 -9.51 -2.57
CA GLY A 84 -5.76 -8.63 -3.57
C GLY A 84 -4.41 -9.13 -4.10
N TRP A 85 -3.85 -8.38 -5.05
CA TRP A 85 -2.58 -8.73 -5.67
C TRP A 85 -1.47 -8.88 -4.62
N ASN A 86 -0.88 -10.09 -4.54
CA ASN A 86 0.16 -10.47 -3.57
C ASN A 86 -0.22 -10.20 -2.10
N GLY A 87 -1.50 -10.32 -1.77
CA GLY A 87 -2.03 -10.08 -0.42
C GLY A 87 -2.11 -8.60 -0.03
N THR A 88 -1.81 -7.67 -0.94
CA THR A 88 -1.87 -6.22 -0.71
C THR A 88 -3.23 -5.63 -1.08
N PHE A 89 -3.61 -4.53 -0.42
CA PHE A 89 -4.82 -3.76 -0.75
C PHE A 89 -4.53 -2.56 -1.66
N THR A 90 -3.35 -2.51 -2.29
CA THR A 90 -2.89 -1.39 -3.14
C THR A 90 -3.82 -1.14 -4.31
N PHE A 91 -4.35 -2.21 -4.92
CA PHE A 91 -5.30 -2.12 -6.04
C PHE A 91 -6.75 -2.31 -5.60
N ILE A 92 -7.03 -2.23 -4.28
CA ILE A 92 -8.32 -2.59 -3.66
C ILE A 92 -8.61 -4.09 -3.88
N GLU A 93 -9.72 -4.58 -3.35
CA GLU A 93 -10.24 -5.93 -3.55
C GLU A 93 -11.75 -5.89 -3.85
N GLY A 94 -12.26 -6.99 -4.39
CA GLY A 94 -13.69 -7.20 -4.62
C GLY A 94 -14.20 -6.53 -5.89
N PRO A 95 -15.51 -6.26 -6.00
CA PRO A 95 -16.14 -5.78 -7.23
C PRO A 95 -15.63 -4.43 -7.77
N ARG A 96 -14.90 -3.67 -6.95
CA ARG A 96 -14.29 -2.38 -7.33
C ARG A 96 -12.76 -2.43 -7.31
N ILE A 97 -12.16 -3.62 -7.47
CA ILE A 97 -10.73 -3.76 -7.71
C ILE A 97 -10.33 -2.94 -8.94
N CYS A 98 -9.13 -2.34 -8.91
CA CYS A 98 -8.60 -1.59 -10.04
C CYS A 98 -8.54 -2.48 -11.29
N ILE A 99 -9.33 -2.17 -12.32
CA ILE A 99 -9.35 -2.94 -13.57
C ILE A 99 -7.99 -2.94 -14.29
N GLY A 100 -7.20 -1.88 -14.10
CA GLY A 100 -5.89 -1.71 -14.72
C GLY A 100 -4.72 -2.33 -13.94
N TYR A 101 -4.95 -3.03 -12.83
CA TYR A 101 -3.85 -3.47 -11.97
C TYR A 101 -2.84 -4.37 -12.70
N ARG A 102 -3.30 -5.24 -13.60
CA ARG A 102 -2.43 -6.12 -14.38
C ARG A 102 -1.54 -5.34 -15.34
N LEU A 103 -2.10 -4.32 -16.01
CA LEU A 103 -1.36 -3.44 -16.90
C LEU A 103 -0.33 -2.63 -16.10
N ALA A 104 -0.73 -2.04 -14.97
CA ALA A 104 0.17 -1.27 -14.12
C ALA A 104 1.36 -2.11 -13.62
N ILE A 105 1.12 -3.36 -13.21
CA ILE A 105 2.20 -4.28 -12.80
C ILE A 105 3.10 -4.67 -13.99
N PHE A 106 2.53 -4.85 -15.18
CA PHE A 106 3.32 -5.13 -16.38
C PHE A 106 4.22 -3.95 -16.75
N GLU A 107 3.66 -2.75 -16.88
CA GLU A 107 4.42 -1.53 -17.19
C GLU A 107 5.51 -1.25 -16.17
N TYR A 108 5.19 -1.38 -14.87
CA TYR A 108 6.16 -1.22 -13.80
C TYR A 108 7.33 -2.19 -13.94
N LYS A 109 7.07 -3.47 -14.24
CA LYS A 109 8.13 -4.47 -14.44
C LYS A 109 9.01 -4.16 -15.63
N VAL A 110 8.42 -3.73 -16.76
CA VAL A 110 9.16 -3.36 -17.97
C VAL A 110 10.06 -2.15 -17.72
N ILE A 111 9.49 -1.09 -17.13
CA ILE A 111 10.24 0.13 -16.81
C ILE A 111 11.36 -0.18 -15.83
N LEU A 112 11.09 -0.92 -14.76
CA LEU A 112 12.10 -1.27 -13.77
C LEU A 112 13.24 -2.11 -14.38
N ALA A 113 12.91 -3.12 -15.19
CA ALA A 113 13.89 -3.96 -15.85
C ALA A 113 14.78 -3.16 -16.82
N ASP A 114 14.20 -2.21 -17.55
CA ASP A 114 14.96 -1.33 -18.44
C ASP A 114 15.89 -0.39 -17.66
N LEU A 115 15.38 0.22 -16.59
CA LEU A 115 16.16 1.14 -15.77
C LEU A 115 17.36 0.46 -15.09
N ILE A 116 17.16 -0.68 -14.43
CA ILE A 116 18.26 -1.38 -13.73
C ILE A 116 19.32 -1.95 -14.69
N LYS A 117 18.95 -2.19 -15.96
CA LYS A 117 19.89 -2.68 -16.98
C LYS A 117 20.83 -1.57 -17.47
N HIS A 118 20.31 -0.35 -17.58
CA HIS A 118 21.05 0.76 -18.19
C HIS A 118 21.65 1.73 -17.18
N PHE A 119 21.10 1.79 -15.96
CA PHE A 119 21.48 2.77 -14.96
C PHE A 119 21.85 2.12 -13.63
N GLU A 120 22.90 2.68 -13.03
CA GLU A 120 23.22 2.50 -11.62
C GLU A 120 22.60 3.66 -10.82
N PHE A 121 21.85 3.32 -9.78
CA PHE A 121 21.19 4.28 -8.89
C PHE A 121 22.13 4.67 -7.75
N LEU A 122 22.38 5.96 -7.60
CA LEU A 122 23.29 6.50 -6.59
C LEU A 122 22.49 7.12 -5.42
N PRO A 123 23.02 7.07 -4.19
CA PRO A 123 22.41 7.76 -3.05
C PRO A 123 22.25 9.26 -3.29
N VAL A 124 21.12 9.80 -2.86
CA VAL A 124 20.91 11.25 -2.71
C VAL A 124 21.29 11.61 -1.28
N GLU A 125 22.42 12.28 -1.11
CA GLU A 125 22.94 12.66 0.19
C GLU A 125 22.39 14.03 0.65
N GLY A 126 22.42 14.24 1.96
CA GLY A 126 22.04 15.51 2.56
C GLY A 126 20.52 15.75 2.58
N PRO A 127 20.09 17.02 2.76
CA PRO A 127 18.67 17.39 2.90
C PRO A 127 17.80 16.94 1.72
N ASP A 128 18.40 16.78 0.54
CA ASP A 128 17.71 16.42 -0.70
C ASP A 128 17.30 14.95 -0.75
N GLY A 129 17.92 14.11 0.08
CA GLY A 129 17.55 12.69 0.24
C GLY A 129 16.39 12.46 1.21
N LEU A 130 15.97 13.48 1.97
CA LEU A 130 14.91 13.36 2.95
C LEU A 130 13.55 13.59 2.29
N ILE A 131 12.75 12.53 2.18
CA ILE A 131 11.46 12.54 1.49
C ILE A 131 10.32 12.32 2.48
N GLU A 132 9.28 13.13 2.34
CA GLU A 132 7.98 12.91 2.95
C GLU A 132 6.90 12.76 1.89
N THR A 133 5.72 12.27 2.29
CA THR A 133 4.57 12.17 1.39
C THR A 133 3.48 13.14 1.79
N VAL A 134 2.86 13.76 0.80
CA VAL A 134 1.67 14.57 0.95
C VAL A 134 0.49 13.87 0.28
N PHE A 135 -0.66 13.88 0.95
CA PHE A 135 -1.87 13.34 0.40
C PHE A 135 -2.55 14.38 -0.52
N SER A 136 -2.63 14.05 -1.81
CA SER A 136 -3.37 14.81 -2.83
C SER A 136 -4.41 13.86 -3.46
N THR A 137 -4.65 13.93 -4.78
CA THR A 137 -5.43 12.92 -5.50
C THR A 137 -4.79 11.53 -5.41
N THR A 138 -3.46 11.50 -5.38
CA THR A 138 -2.61 10.35 -5.05
C THR A 138 -1.62 10.78 -3.97
N THR A 139 -1.01 9.81 -3.29
CA THR A 139 0.12 10.07 -2.40
C THR A 139 1.30 10.54 -3.23
N GLN A 140 1.80 11.74 -2.94
CA GLN A 140 2.89 12.36 -3.71
C GLN A 140 4.11 12.63 -2.84
N PRO A 141 5.32 12.27 -3.27
CA PRO A 141 6.54 12.53 -2.53
C PRO A 141 7.04 13.97 -2.69
N TYR A 142 7.65 14.52 -1.66
CA TYR A 142 8.33 15.81 -1.71
C TYR A 142 9.55 15.81 -0.80
N VAL A 143 10.52 16.69 -1.09
CA VAL A 143 11.72 16.83 -0.26
C VAL A 143 11.39 17.68 0.98
N ILE A 144 11.77 17.17 2.16
CA ILE A 144 11.54 17.86 3.43
C ILE A 144 12.17 19.26 3.37
N GLY A 145 11.42 20.27 3.79
CA GLY A 145 11.87 21.68 3.74
C GLY A 145 11.74 22.36 2.38
N LYS A 146 11.47 21.63 1.29
CA LYS A 146 11.35 22.17 -0.08
C LYS A 146 9.93 22.12 -0.65
N LYS A 147 8.92 22.22 0.21
CA LYS A 147 7.50 22.12 -0.20
C LYS A 147 7.10 23.15 -1.28
N ALA A 148 7.70 24.34 -1.26
CA ALA A 148 7.47 25.39 -2.26
C ALA A 148 7.95 24.99 -3.67
N GLU A 149 8.89 24.06 -3.78
CA GLU A 149 9.39 23.56 -5.07
C GLU A 149 8.52 22.44 -5.66
N GLY A 150 7.44 22.07 -4.96
CA GLY A 150 6.48 21.07 -5.40
C GLY A 150 6.91 19.62 -5.17
N VAL A 151 6.12 18.72 -5.74
CA VAL A 151 6.31 17.26 -5.68
C VAL A 151 7.51 16.86 -6.52
N LYS A 152 8.45 16.13 -5.90
CA LYS A 152 9.64 15.61 -6.57
C LYS A 152 10.25 14.44 -5.83
N VAL A 153 10.90 13.57 -6.59
CA VAL A 153 11.80 12.53 -6.09
C VAL A 153 13.15 12.77 -6.75
N PRO A 154 14.12 13.36 -6.04
CA PRO A 154 15.47 13.51 -6.56
C PRO A 154 16.05 12.14 -6.88
N LEU A 155 16.66 12.02 -8.06
CA LEU A 155 17.23 10.78 -8.55
C LEU A 155 18.63 11.06 -9.08
N ARG A 156 19.61 10.31 -8.59
CA ARG A 156 20.98 10.33 -9.12
C ARG A 156 21.24 8.99 -9.80
N VAL A 157 21.60 9.03 -11.08
CA VAL A 157 21.90 7.84 -11.86
C VAL A 157 23.19 8.00 -12.65
N ARG A 158 23.85 6.87 -12.92
CA ARG A 158 25.00 6.75 -13.80
C ARG A 158 24.69 5.71 -14.88
N CYS A 159 24.95 6.03 -16.16
CA CYS A 159 24.82 5.05 -17.24
C CYS A 159 25.90 3.96 -17.12
N ILE A 160 25.51 2.70 -17.27
CA ILE A 160 26.43 1.55 -17.18
C ILE A 160 27.13 1.26 -18.54
N HIS A 161 26.50 1.64 -19.66
CA HIS A 161 26.97 1.35 -21.02
C HIS A 161 27.32 2.64 -21.80
N SER A 162 28.19 3.48 -21.24
CA SER A 162 28.77 4.65 -21.92
C SER A 162 29.96 4.27 -22.79
#